data_AF-A0A2V8CEW8-F1
#
_entry.id   AF-A0A2V8CEW8-F1
#
_cell.length_a   1.000
_cell.length_b   1.000
_cell.length_c   1.000
_cell.angle_alpha   90.00
_cell.angle_beta   90.00
_cell.angle_gamma   90.00
#
_symmetry.space_group_name_H-M   'P 1'
#
loop_
_entity.id
_entity.type
_entity.pdbx_description
1 polymer ?
#
loop_
_entity_poly.entity_id
_entity_poly.type
_entity_poly.pdbx_seq_one_letter_code
_entity_poly.pdbx_strand_id
1 'polypeptide(L)'
;MAVASWLPPNSFGDFGDIAPLSHEITEAINDPFVANQTPWWLSLSGTCKNILEGADVIEGTANETFPIVMNGTTFHPVNMALLPWFAGMSPSPAIDNAYSYPNIGVLPSPNDISQHPGCGMGM
;
A
#
# COMPACT_ATOMS: atom_id res chain seq x y z
N MET A 1 12.03 -9.81 -7.20
CA MET A 1 12.88 -8.79 -7.85
C MET A 1 13.76 -8.19 -6.77
N ALA A 2 15.03 -7.92 -7.03
CA ALA A 2 15.88 -7.17 -6.11
C ALA A 2 16.06 -5.78 -6.71
N VAL A 3 15.33 -4.81 -6.20
CA VAL A 3 15.56 -3.39 -6.53
C VAL A 3 16.87 -2.95 -5.90
N ALA A 4 17.72 -2.29 -6.69
CA ALA A 4 19.00 -1.78 -6.22
C ALA A 4 18.80 -0.67 -5.19
N SER A 5 19.57 -0.72 -4.10
CA SER A 5 19.54 0.17 -2.94
C SER A 5 20.06 1.59 -3.20
N TRP A 6 20.10 2.06 -4.45
CA TRP A 6 20.55 3.41 -4.78
C TRP A 6 19.59 4.08 -5.75
N LEU A 7 18.77 4.95 -5.19
CA LEU A 7 17.97 5.92 -5.92
C LEU A 7 18.68 7.27 -5.85
N PRO A 8 18.85 7.98 -6.97
CA PRO A 8 19.33 9.35 -6.94
C PRO A 8 18.44 10.20 -6.01
N PRO A 9 19.01 11.16 -5.27
CA PRO A 9 18.22 12.13 -4.53
C PRO A 9 17.19 12.80 -5.46
N ASN A 10 15.95 12.94 -4.97
CA ASN A 10 14.83 13.57 -5.68
C ASN A 10 14.29 12.81 -6.90
N SER A 11 14.63 11.52 -7.09
CA SER A 11 14.04 10.72 -8.17
C SER A 11 12.52 10.58 -8.07
N PHE A 12 11.94 10.78 -6.89
CA PHE A 12 10.50 10.67 -6.65
C PHE A 12 9.93 11.77 -5.72
N GLY A 13 10.61 12.93 -5.59
CA GLY A 13 10.15 14.02 -4.72
C GLY A 13 10.23 13.66 -3.22
N ASP A 14 9.13 13.88 -2.47
CA ASP A 14 9.00 13.54 -1.04
C ASP A 14 8.97 12.02 -0.77
N PHE A 15 8.87 11.20 -1.83
CA PHE A 15 9.11 9.76 -1.80
C PHE A 15 10.63 9.49 -1.76
N GLY A 16 11.25 9.94 -0.67
CA GLY A 16 12.67 9.82 -0.38
C GLY A 16 12.96 8.81 0.75
N ASP A 17 14.21 8.74 1.17
CA ASP A 17 14.69 7.89 2.27
C ASP A 17 14.36 6.38 2.17
N ILE A 18 13.59 5.85 3.12
CA ILE A 18 13.22 4.44 3.24
C ILE A 18 11.87 4.14 2.60
N ALA A 19 11.12 5.13 2.07
CA ALA A 19 9.79 4.90 1.49
C ALA A 19 9.82 3.78 0.43
N PRO A 20 10.67 3.85 -0.62
CA PRO A 20 10.72 2.84 -1.67
C PRO A 20 11.16 1.47 -1.11
N LEU A 21 12.10 1.48 -0.16
CA LEU A 21 12.59 0.25 0.46
C LEU A 21 11.50 -0.42 1.31
N SER A 22 10.74 0.36 2.08
CA SER A 22 9.67 -0.13 2.95
C SER A 22 8.47 -0.67 2.16
N HIS A 23 8.18 -0.06 1.02
CA HIS A 23 7.20 -0.52 0.03
C HIS A 23 7.55 -1.94 -0.42
N GLU A 24 8.71 -2.06 -1.06
CA GLU A 24 9.15 -3.29 -1.71
C GLU A 24 9.46 -4.42 -0.72
N ILE A 25 10.05 -4.10 0.45
CA ILE A 25 10.31 -5.12 1.48
C ILE A 25 9.02 -5.74 1.97
N THR A 26 7.98 -4.93 2.23
CA THR A 26 6.77 -5.48 2.84
C THR A 26 5.99 -6.32 1.84
N GLU A 27 5.90 -5.87 0.60
CA GLU A 27 5.30 -6.64 -0.49
C GLU A 27 6.05 -7.93 -0.75
N ALA A 28 7.39 -7.89 -0.81
CA ALA A 28 8.21 -9.10 -0.94
C ALA A 28 8.06 -10.07 0.24
N ILE A 29 7.77 -9.60 1.45
CA ILE A 29 7.50 -10.46 2.60
C ILE A 29 6.09 -11.07 2.53
N ASN A 30 5.10 -10.29 2.09
CA ASN A 30 3.69 -10.71 2.06
C ASN A 30 3.39 -11.66 0.88
N ASP A 31 3.98 -11.43 -0.28
CA ASP A 31 3.81 -12.27 -1.48
C ASP A 31 5.09 -12.28 -2.35
N PRO A 32 6.16 -12.99 -1.93
CA PRO A 32 7.46 -12.99 -2.62
C PRO A 32 7.43 -13.51 -4.07
N PHE A 33 6.37 -14.22 -4.45
CA PHE A 33 6.22 -14.85 -5.75
C PHE A 33 5.07 -14.28 -6.58
N VAL A 34 4.37 -13.25 -6.07
CA VAL A 34 3.19 -12.64 -6.72
C VAL A 34 2.15 -13.72 -7.07
N ALA A 35 2.01 -14.71 -6.18
CA ALA A 35 1.18 -15.90 -6.40
C ALA A 35 -0.12 -15.86 -5.58
N ASN A 36 -0.28 -14.87 -4.70
CA ASN A 36 -1.49 -14.67 -3.90
C ASN A 36 -2.40 -13.66 -4.59
N GLN A 37 -3.38 -14.18 -5.33
CA GLN A 37 -4.40 -13.34 -5.94
C GLN A 37 -5.37 -12.80 -4.89
N THR A 38 -5.67 -11.51 -5.01
CA THR A 38 -6.71 -10.83 -4.25
C THR A 38 -7.97 -10.68 -5.12
N PRO A 39 -9.13 -10.38 -4.54
CA PRO A 39 -10.22 -9.81 -5.34
C PRO A 39 -9.72 -8.55 -6.07
N TRP A 40 -10.23 -8.27 -7.26
CA TRP A 40 -9.82 -7.08 -8.02
C TRP A 40 -10.03 -5.81 -7.20
N TRP A 41 -9.08 -4.89 -7.29
CA TRP A 41 -9.06 -3.63 -6.57
C TRP A 41 -8.53 -2.50 -7.44
N LEU A 42 -8.96 -1.29 -7.13
CA LEU A 42 -8.51 -0.05 -7.76
C LEU A 42 -7.68 0.72 -6.74
N SER A 43 -6.43 1.07 -7.07
CA SER A 43 -5.61 1.91 -6.20
C SER A 43 -6.24 3.30 -6.06
N LEU A 44 -5.86 4.03 -5.03
CA LEU A 44 -6.27 5.43 -4.84
C LEU A 44 -5.75 6.34 -5.98
N SER A 45 -4.70 5.93 -6.69
CA SER A 45 -4.16 6.57 -7.90
C SER A 45 -4.80 6.10 -9.21
N GLY A 46 -5.76 5.16 -9.17
CA GLY A 46 -6.53 4.70 -10.33
C GLY A 46 -5.94 3.51 -11.08
N THR A 47 -4.98 2.78 -10.50
CA THR A 47 -4.38 1.59 -11.10
C THR A 47 -5.18 0.34 -10.73
N CYS A 48 -5.53 -0.47 -11.72
CA CYS A 48 -6.31 -1.68 -11.50
C CYS A 48 -5.43 -2.93 -11.37
N LYS A 49 -5.58 -3.67 -10.27
CA LYS A 49 -4.80 -4.90 -9.99
C LYS A 49 -5.65 -5.95 -9.27
N ASN A 50 -5.15 -7.18 -9.19
CA ASN A 50 -5.71 -8.29 -8.41
C ASN A 50 -4.62 -9.13 -7.73
N ILE A 51 -3.48 -8.50 -7.46
CA ILE A 51 -2.33 -9.08 -6.78
C ILE A 51 -2.25 -8.54 -5.35
N LEU A 52 -1.56 -9.23 -4.46
CA LEU A 52 -1.39 -8.81 -3.07
C LEU A 52 -0.21 -7.84 -2.93
N GLU A 53 -0.41 -6.62 -3.41
CA GLU A 53 0.57 -5.52 -3.31
C GLU A 53 -0.02 -4.42 -2.43
N GLY A 54 0.39 -4.38 -1.17
CA GLY A 54 -0.25 -3.59 -0.12
C GLY A 54 0.02 -2.09 -0.22
N ALA A 55 1.24 -1.71 -0.62
CA ALA A 55 1.65 -0.31 -0.74
C ALA A 55 1.11 0.29 -2.05
N ASP A 56 1.05 -0.51 -3.11
CA ASP A 56 0.44 -0.15 -4.40
C ASP A 56 -0.99 0.38 -4.30
N VAL A 57 -1.77 -0.02 -3.27
CA VAL A 57 -3.13 0.48 -3.05
C VAL A 57 -3.13 2.00 -2.85
N ILE A 58 -2.10 2.54 -2.21
CA ILE A 58 -2.00 3.94 -1.76
C ILE A 58 -0.94 4.73 -2.58
N GLU A 59 -0.09 4.03 -3.34
CA GLU A 59 0.97 4.58 -4.17
C GLU A 59 0.52 5.79 -5.01
N GLY A 60 1.33 6.85 -5.01
CA GLY A 60 1.10 8.06 -5.81
C GLY A 60 0.10 9.03 -5.19
N THR A 61 -0.28 8.84 -3.92
CA THR A 61 -1.15 9.77 -3.19
C THR A 61 -0.37 10.63 -2.20
N ALA A 62 -0.97 11.76 -1.79
CA ALA A 62 -0.39 12.64 -0.76
C ALA A 62 -0.24 11.99 0.62
N ASN A 63 -0.90 10.84 0.86
CA ASN A 63 -0.85 10.10 2.11
C ASN A 63 -0.09 8.77 1.97
N GLU A 64 0.74 8.63 0.93
CA GLU A 64 1.51 7.41 0.69
C GLU A 64 2.47 7.09 1.82
N THR A 65 3.13 8.09 2.41
CA THR A 65 4.08 7.88 3.50
C THR A 65 3.53 8.29 4.86
N PHE A 66 4.13 7.77 5.93
CA PHE A 66 3.83 8.13 7.30
C PHE A 66 5.10 8.57 8.02
N PRO A 67 5.22 9.84 8.46
CA PRO A 67 6.45 10.32 9.06
C PRO A 67 6.69 9.71 10.45
N ILE A 68 7.86 9.13 10.65
CA ILE A 68 8.33 8.62 11.96
C ILE A 68 9.64 9.30 12.32
N VAL A 69 9.69 9.91 13.50
CA VAL A 69 10.91 10.55 14.02
C VAL A 69 11.71 9.54 14.85
N MET A 70 12.93 9.23 14.40
CA MET A 70 13.87 8.37 15.12
C MET A 70 15.20 9.11 15.29
N ASN A 71 15.64 9.30 16.54
CA ASN A 71 16.91 9.96 16.88
C ASN A 71 17.12 11.35 16.21
N GLY A 72 16.04 12.13 16.05
CA GLY A 72 16.10 13.46 15.43
C GLY A 72 16.09 13.45 13.91
N THR A 73 15.96 12.29 13.27
CA THR A 73 15.76 12.14 11.82
C THR A 73 14.32 11.69 11.55
N THR A 74 13.64 12.35 10.62
CA THR A 74 12.32 11.91 10.12
C THR A 74 12.53 10.93 8.97
N PHE A 75 11.92 9.76 9.08
CA PHE A 75 11.83 8.75 8.04
C PHE A 75 10.39 8.65 7.54
N HIS A 76 10.20 8.22 6.30
CA HIS A 76 8.89 8.19 5.64
C HIS A 76 8.54 6.78 5.13
N PRO A 77 8.35 5.77 6.00
CA PRO A 77 7.82 4.48 5.55
C PRO A 77 6.45 4.63 4.88
N VAL A 78 6.12 3.74 3.96
CA VAL A 78 4.82 3.77 3.29
C VAL A 78 3.69 3.25 4.17
N ASN A 79 2.50 3.81 3.96
CA ASN A 79 1.25 3.21 4.40
C ASN A 79 0.88 2.06 3.47
N MET A 80 0.29 1.01 4.02
CA MET A 80 -0.10 -0.17 3.27
C MET A 80 -1.51 -0.59 3.61
N ALA A 81 -2.21 -1.14 2.62
CA ALA A 81 -3.44 -1.88 2.84
C ALA A 81 -3.16 -3.17 3.62
N LEU A 82 -3.97 -3.43 4.63
CA LEU A 82 -3.95 -4.67 5.40
C LEU A 82 -4.81 -5.73 4.70
N LEU A 83 -4.53 -7.00 4.96
CA LEU A 83 -5.31 -8.12 4.41
C LEU A 83 -6.85 -7.98 4.57
N PRO A 84 -7.38 -7.49 5.71
CA PRO A 84 -8.82 -7.23 5.87
C PRO A 84 -9.41 -6.24 4.85
N TRP A 85 -8.61 -5.32 4.31
CA TRP A 85 -9.02 -4.40 3.26
C TRP A 85 -9.30 -5.16 1.97
N PHE A 86 -8.33 -5.96 1.51
CA PHE A 86 -8.47 -6.82 0.32
C PHE A 86 -9.61 -7.83 0.46
N ALA A 87 -9.81 -8.36 1.66
CA ALA A 87 -10.84 -9.35 1.95
C ALA A 87 -12.25 -8.76 2.17
N GLY A 88 -12.41 -7.44 2.15
CA GLY A 88 -13.71 -6.78 2.38
C GLY A 88 -14.28 -7.04 3.78
N MET A 89 -13.44 -7.31 4.78
CA MET A 89 -13.90 -7.69 6.12
C MET A 89 -14.44 -6.49 6.88
N SER A 90 -15.68 -6.57 7.37
CA SER A 90 -16.28 -5.51 8.19
C SER A 90 -16.93 -6.10 9.45
N PRO A 91 -16.41 -5.78 10.66
CA PRO A 91 -15.21 -4.99 10.93
C PRO A 91 -13.91 -5.74 10.59
N SER A 92 -12.82 -4.99 10.40
CA SER A 92 -11.47 -5.57 10.31
C SER A 92 -11.07 -6.22 11.64
N PRO A 93 -10.48 -7.44 11.63
CA PRO A 93 -9.93 -8.06 12.83
C PRO A 93 -8.56 -7.48 13.26
N ALA A 94 -8.00 -6.52 12.52
CA ALA A 94 -6.74 -5.88 12.88
C ALA A 94 -6.91 -4.96 14.11
N ILE A 95 -5.78 -4.51 14.67
CA ILE A 95 -5.78 -3.54 15.77
C ILE A 95 -6.63 -2.30 15.39
N ASP A 96 -7.48 -1.88 16.32
CA ASP A 96 -8.42 -0.75 16.15
C ASP A 96 -9.34 -0.85 14.92
N ASN A 97 -9.62 -2.06 14.43
CA ASN A 97 -10.37 -2.32 13.21
C ASN A 97 -9.75 -1.64 11.96
N ALA A 98 -8.42 -1.46 11.95
CA ALA A 98 -7.73 -0.76 10.87
C ALA A 98 -7.76 -1.52 9.53
N TYR A 99 -7.73 -0.77 8.44
CA TYR A 99 -7.54 -1.29 7.07
C TYR A 99 -6.22 -0.87 6.45
N SER A 100 -5.53 0.11 7.05
CA SER A 100 -4.19 0.53 6.68
C SER A 100 -3.30 0.70 7.91
N TYR A 101 -2.00 0.63 7.70
CA TYR A 101 -0.98 0.90 8.72
C TYR A 101 0.27 1.48 8.04
N PRO A 102 1.07 2.36 8.68
CA PRO A 102 0.93 2.89 10.04
C PRO A 102 -0.23 3.86 10.29
N ASN A 103 -0.68 4.57 9.26
CA ASN A 103 -1.81 5.49 9.39
C ASN A 103 -3.13 4.75 9.14
N ILE A 104 -3.88 4.49 10.20
CA ILE A 104 -5.19 3.82 10.16
C ILE A 104 -6.28 4.63 9.45
N GLY A 105 -6.04 5.93 9.20
CA GLY A 105 -6.99 6.83 8.55
C GLY A 105 -6.87 6.90 7.03
N VAL A 106 -5.87 6.25 6.42
CA VAL A 106 -5.68 6.29 4.96
C VAL A 106 -6.73 5.45 4.24
N LEU A 107 -6.99 4.25 4.75
CA LEU A 107 -8.09 3.40 4.31
C LEU A 107 -9.12 3.33 5.46
N PRO A 108 -10.17 4.15 5.42
CA PRO A 108 -11.13 4.23 6.53
C PRO A 108 -12.20 3.12 6.51
N SER A 109 -12.27 2.33 5.43
CA SER A 109 -13.27 1.30 5.19
C SER A 109 -12.66 0.10 4.43
N PRO A 110 -13.31 -1.07 4.41
CA PRO A 110 -12.87 -2.18 3.57
C PRO A 110 -12.94 -1.82 2.08
N ASN A 111 -12.36 -2.68 1.22
CA ASN A 111 -12.71 -2.68 -0.19
C ASN A 111 -14.16 -3.21 -0.34
N ASP A 112 -15.13 -2.32 -0.20
CA ASP A 112 -16.56 -2.64 -0.08
C ASP A 112 -17.15 -3.37 -1.30
N ILE A 113 -16.46 -3.32 -2.45
CA ILE A 113 -16.85 -4.01 -3.68
C ILE A 113 -15.57 -4.54 -4.33
N SER A 114 -15.38 -5.87 -4.32
CA SER A 114 -14.44 -6.51 -5.25
C SER A 114 -14.72 -5.96 -6.64
N GLN A 115 -13.74 -5.27 -7.22
CA GLN A 115 -13.92 -4.61 -8.51
C GLN A 115 -14.24 -5.66 -9.57
N HIS A 116 -14.86 -5.23 -10.67
CA HIS A 116 -14.98 -6.11 -11.82
C HIS A 116 -13.59 -6.57 -12.29
N PRO A 117 -13.46 -7.75 -12.92
CA PRO A 117 -12.21 -8.14 -13.55
C PRO A 117 -11.72 -7.03 -14.50
N GLY A 118 -10.46 -6.60 -14.35
CA GLY A 118 -9.90 -5.46 -15.09
C GLY A 118 -10.48 -4.10 -14.68
N CYS A 119 -11.14 -4.00 -13.52
CA CYS A 119 -11.78 -2.81 -12.92
C CYS A 119 -12.78 -2.08 -13.81
N GLY A 120 -13.50 -2.85 -14.66
CA GLY A 120 -14.76 -2.51 -15.32
C GLY A 120 -14.97 -1.04 -15.72
N MET A 121 -14.47 -0.66 -16.90
CA MET A 121 -14.65 0.67 -17.51
C MET A 121 -16.12 1.13 -17.56
N GLY A 122 -16.35 2.40 -17.19
CA GLY A 122 -17.64 3.08 -17.31
C GLY A 122 -17.67 4.55 -16.87
N MET A 123 -16.79 5.40 -17.40
CA MET A 123 -17.16 6.70 -18.00
C MET A 123 -16.27 6.98 -19.21
#